data_AF-A0A0N1ATI3-F1
#
_entry.id   AF-A0A0N1ATI3-F1
#
_cell.length_a   1.000
_cell.length_b   1.000
_cell.length_c   1.000
_cell.angle_alpha   90.00
_cell.angle_beta   90.00
_cell.angle_gamma   90.00
#
_symmetry.space_group_name_H-M   'P 1'
#
loop_
_entity.id
_entity.type
_entity.pdbx_description
1 polymer ?
#
loop_
_entity_poly.entity_id
_entity_poly.type
_entity_poly.pdbx_seq_one_letter_code
_entity_poly.pdbx_strand_id
1 'polypeptide(L)'
;MVTILDKTGGMSRRQLLKTGAASAVLMITGTAVICPDQAWGLEATALKPDTLATLIKMARDIYPHDQLAERFYAAAVKGQDTMAGKDEKHKALIEDGIADLDKRAGAGGYRGLGWEDDRVAILRDIETTPFFQAVRGDLVVSLYNQKEIWPIFGYEGESYSKGGYIERGFDDITWL
;
A
#
# COMPACT_ATOMS: atom_id res chain seq x y z
N MET A 1 30.97 -21.92 -39.66
CA MET A 1 30.73 -20.53 -39.25
C MET A 1 29.33 -20.50 -38.65
N VAL A 2 29.22 -20.50 -37.32
CA VAL A 2 27.92 -20.50 -36.62
C VAL A 2 27.63 -19.05 -36.25
N THR A 3 26.62 -18.47 -36.90
CA THR A 3 26.07 -17.18 -36.49
C THR A 3 25.10 -17.44 -35.35
N ILE A 4 25.50 -17.11 -34.12
CA ILE A 4 24.58 -17.05 -32.99
C ILE A 4 23.79 -15.74 -33.13
N LEU A 5 22.51 -15.84 -33.46
CA LEU A 5 21.59 -14.70 -33.40
C LEU A 5 21.28 -14.43 -31.93
N ASP A 6 21.97 -13.47 -31.35
CA ASP A 6 21.66 -12.96 -30.02
C ASP A 6 20.30 -12.24 -30.09
N LYS A 7 19.26 -12.86 -29.52
CA LYS A 7 17.89 -12.37 -29.56
C LYS A 7 17.52 -11.73 -28.22
N THR A 8 18.28 -10.73 -27.81
CA THR A 8 17.80 -9.79 -26.78
C THR A 8 16.74 -8.89 -27.40
N GLY A 9 15.52 -9.40 -27.48
CA GLY A 9 14.37 -8.61 -27.91
C GLY A 9 14.12 -7.48 -26.91
N GLY A 10 14.54 -6.26 -27.25
CA GLY A 10 14.24 -5.08 -26.45
C GLY A 10 12.72 -4.93 -26.24
N MET A 11 12.33 -4.38 -25.09
CA MET A 11 10.91 -4.16 -24.78
C MET A 11 10.26 -3.31 -25.87
N SER A 12 9.10 -3.75 -26.38
CA SER A 12 8.31 -2.92 -27.29
C SER A 12 7.85 -1.65 -26.58
N ARG A 13 7.62 -0.55 -27.31
CA ARG A 13 7.05 0.70 -26.75
C ARG A 13 5.76 0.45 -25.95
N ARG A 14 4.95 -0.52 -26.38
CA ARG A 14 3.75 -0.95 -25.67
C ARG A 14 4.06 -1.66 -24.35
N GLN A 15 5.08 -2.53 -24.33
CA GLN A 15 5.56 -3.10 -23.07
C GLN A 15 6.12 -2.02 -22.16
N LEU A 16 6.90 -1.07 -22.69
CA LEU A 16 7.41 0.07 -21.93
C LEU A 16 6.29 0.91 -21.29
N LEU A 17 5.22 1.20 -22.06
CA LEU A 17 4.05 1.91 -21.54
C LEU A 17 3.22 1.08 -20.56
N LYS A 18 3.23 -0.25 -20.67
CA LYS A 18 2.62 -1.16 -19.68
C LYS A 18 3.46 -1.28 -18.40
N THR A 19 4.79 -1.10 -18.50
CA THR A 19 5.71 -1.14 -17.35
C THR A 19 5.89 0.20 -16.68
N GLY A 20 5.50 1.31 -17.33
CA GLY A 20 5.37 2.59 -16.66
C GLY A 20 4.34 2.43 -15.54
N ALA A 21 4.74 2.68 -14.30
CA ALA A 21 3.95 2.46 -13.10
C ALA A 21 2.59 3.16 -13.20
N ALA A 22 1.61 2.48 -13.78
CA ALA A 22 0.23 2.90 -13.74
C ALA A 22 -0.22 2.67 -12.29
N SER A 23 -0.26 3.75 -11.51
CA SER A 23 -0.94 3.73 -10.22
C SER A 23 -2.35 3.20 -10.43
N ALA A 24 -2.69 2.16 -9.71
CA ALA A 24 -3.98 1.50 -9.82
C ALA A 24 -5.13 2.48 -9.58
N VAL A 25 -6.19 2.34 -10.38
CA VAL A 25 -7.31 3.27 -10.35
C VAL A 25 -8.36 2.71 -9.39
N LEU A 26 -8.38 3.28 -8.19
CA LEU A 26 -9.39 3.00 -7.18
C LEU A 26 -10.69 3.73 -7.52
N MET A 27 -11.79 3.00 -7.69
CA MET A 27 -13.14 3.53 -7.88
C MET A 27 -14.02 3.25 -6.67
N ILE A 28 -15.04 4.07 -6.47
CA ILE A 28 -16.01 3.91 -5.37
C ILE A 28 -17.36 3.53 -5.96
N THR A 29 -17.94 2.45 -5.46
CA THR A 29 -19.27 1.97 -5.86
C THR A 29 -20.09 1.63 -4.61
N GLY A 30 -21.07 2.47 -4.29
CA GLY A 30 -21.83 2.33 -3.04
C GLY A 30 -20.92 2.48 -1.83
N THR A 31 -20.84 1.44 -1.00
CA THR A 31 -19.96 1.36 0.18
C THR A 31 -18.58 0.78 -0.13
N ALA A 32 -18.33 0.30 -1.35
CA ALA A 32 -17.10 -0.40 -1.68
C ALA A 32 -16.10 0.47 -2.44
N VAL A 33 -14.82 0.25 -2.15
CA VAL A 33 -13.68 0.69 -2.96
C VAL A 33 -13.25 -0.49 -3.81
N ILE A 34 -13.14 -0.31 -5.13
CA ILE A 34 -12.78 -1.36 -6.07
C ILE A 34 -11.57 -0.96 -6.91
N CYS A 35 -10.77 -1.94 -7.29
CA CYS A 35 -9.62 -1.82 -8.17
C CYS A 35 -9.81 -2.81 -9.32
N PRO A 36 -10.41 -2.38 -10.45
CA PRO A 36 -10.77 -3.29 -11.54
C PRO A 36 -9.55 -3.92 -12.21
N ASP A 37 -8.46 -3.17 -12.32
CA ASP A 37 -7.21 -3.59 -12.94
C ASP A 37 -6.53 -4.74 -12.18
N GLN A 38 -6.76 -4.83 -10.86
CA GLN A 38 -6.27 -5.93 -10.01
C GLN A 38 -7.39 -6.86 -9.53
N ALA A 39 -8.62 -6.68 -10.05
CA ALA A 39 -9.79 -7.53 -9.79
C ALA A 39 -10.09 -7.76 -8.29
N TRP A 40 -10.03 -6.71 -7.46
CA TRP A 40 -10.41 -6.78 -6.05
C TRP A 40 -11.35 -5.64 -5.64
N GLY A 41 -12.05 -5.84 -4.53
CA GLY A 41 -12.88 -4.84 -3.87
C GLY A 41 -12.80 -4.95 -2.35
N LEU A 42 -12.92 -3.81 -1.68
CA LEU A 42 -12.94 -3.68 -0.23
C LEU A 42 -14.17 -2.87 0.17
N GLU A 43 -15.07 -3.51 0.93
CA GLU A 43 -16.24 -2.84 1.46
C GLU A 43 -15.88 -2.00 2.70
N ALA A 44 -16.29 -0.74 2.72
CA ALA A 44 -16.24 0.11 3.91
C ALA A 44 -17.47 -0.15 4.78
N THR A 45 -17.25 -0.42 6.06
CA THR A 45 -18.33 -0.77 7.00
C THR A 45 -18.62 0.35 8.01
N ALA A 46 -17.59 1.06 8.48
CA ALA A 46 -17.72 2.12 9.46
C ALA A 46 -17.20 3.47 8.95
N LEU A 47 -16.13 3.46 8.15
CA LEU A 47 -15.57 4.63 7.49
C LEU A 47 -16.31 4.94 6.18
N LYS A 48 -16.16 6.17 5.68
CA LYS A 48 -16.62 6.51 4.34
C LYS A 48 -15.77 5.78 3.29
N PRO A 49 -16.35 5.38 2.16
CA PRO A 49 -15.59 4.77 1.06
C PRO A 49 -14.48 5.68 0.55
N ASP A 50 -14.72 7.00 0.45
CA ASP A 50 -13.68 7.98 0.08
C ASP A 50 -12.52 7.99 1.09
N THR A 51 -12.83 8.00 2.39
CA THR A 51 -11.84 7.92 3.47
C THR A 51 -10.97 6.67 3.33
N LEU A 52 -11.61 5.52 3.12
CA LEU A 52 -10.92 4.24 2.93
C LEU A 52 -10.06 4.25 1.66
N ALA A 53 -10.58 4.81 0.57
CA ALA A 53 -9.88 4.93 -0.69
C ALA A 53 -8.64 5.85 -0.57
N THR A 54 -8.72 6.92 0.22
CA THR A 54 -7.57 7.81 0.49
C THR A 54 -6.57 7.14 1.42
N LEU A 55 -7.03 6.39 2.44
CA LEU A 55 -6.14 5.61 3.31
C LEU A 55 -5.30 4.59 2.54
N ILE A 56 -5.88 3.89 1.54
CA ILE A 56 -5.13 2.93 0.71
C ILE A 56 -3.98 3.64 -0.01
N LYS A 57 -4.26 4.81 -0.60
CA LYS A 57 -3.26 5.62 -1.31
C LYS A 57 -2.18 6.13 -0.35
N MET A 58 -2.58 6.69 0.79
CA MET A 58 -1.69 7.15 1.85
C MET A 58 -0.81 6.02 2.39
N ALA A 59 -1.34 4.81 2.58
CA ALA A 59 -0.57 3.67 3.05
C ALA A 59 0.57 3.30 2.10
N ARG A 60 0.32 3.36 0.79
CA ARG A 60 1.35 3.15 -0.23
C ARG A 60 2.40 4.26 -0.22
N ASP A 61 2.00 5.51 -0.05
CA ASP A 61 2.95 6.62 0.00
C ASP A 61 3.78 6.62 1.30
N ILE A 62 3.28 6.07 2.42
CA ILE A 62 4.03 5.93 3.69
C ILE A 62 5.08 4.81 3.61
N TYR A 63 4.73 3.65 3.04
CA TYR A 63 5.63 2.51 2.86
C TYR A 63 5.65 2.10 1.39
N PRO A 64 6.37 2.84 0.52
CA PRO A 64 6.34 2.61 -0.92
C PRO A 64 7.11 1.35 -1.30
N HIS A 65 6.38 0.37 -1.87
CA HIS A 65 6.95 -0.84 -2.46
C HIS A 65 6.41 -1.05 -3.88
N ASP A 66 7.28 -0.91 -4.88
CA ASP A 66 6.91 -1.09 -6.30
C ASP A 66 6.46 -2.51 -6.64
N GLN A 67 7.05 -3.51 -5.97
CA GLN A 67 6.76 -4.93 -6.20
C GLN A 67 5.45 -5.38 -5.55
N LEU A 68 4.87 -4.57 -4.64
CA LEU A 68 3.63 -4.92 -3.96
C LEU A 68 2.41 -4.40 -4.73
N ALA A 69 1.48 -5.34 -4.99
CA ALA A 69 0.15 -5.03 -5.49
C ALA A 69 -0.64 -4.17 -4.48
N GLU A 70 -1.53 -3.32 -4.99
CA GLU A 70 -2.30 -2.38 -4.16
C GLU A 70 -3.24 -3.10 -3.17
N ARG A 71 -3.70 -4.30 -3.52
CA ARG A 71 -4.55 -5.12 -2.63
C ARG A 71 -3.94 -5.39 -1.25
N PHE A 72 -2.61 -5.43 -1.13
CA PHE A 72 -1.94 -5.64 0.16
C PHE A 72 -2.08 -4.41 1.06
N TYR A 73 -2.08 -3.21 0.48
CA TYR A 73 -2.37 -1.97 1.19
C TYR A 73 -3.86 -1.86 1.54
N ALA A 74 -4.74 -2.29 0.64
CA ALA A 74 -6.18 -2.37 0.92
C ALA A 74 -6.49 -3.31 2.11
N ALA A 75 -5.87 -4.49 2.12
CA ALA A 75 -5.98 -5.42 3.25
C ALA A 75 -5.43 -4.81 4.55
N ALA A 76 -4.28 -4.12 4.48
CA ALA A 76 -3.65 -3.52 5.66
C ALA A 76 -4.55 -2.46 6.33
N VAL A 77 -5.16 -1.57 5.54
CA VAL A 77 -5.99 -0.49 6.10
C VAL A 77 -7.38 -0.95 6.56
N LYS A 78 -7.81 -2.17 6.25
CA LYS A 78 -9.10 -2.72 6.71
C LYS A 78 -9.20 -2.80 8.24
N GLY A 79 -8.06 -2.88 8.93
CA GLY A 79 -7.99 -2.77 10.39
C GLY A 79 -8.56 -1.45 10.91
N GLN A 80 -8.27 -0.33 10.23
CA GLN A 80 -8.76 1.00 10.60
C GLN A 80 -10.29 1.09 10.51
N ASP A 81 -10.89 0.56 9.43
CA ASP A 81 -12.35 0.49 9.27
C ASP A 81 -13.00 -0.37 10.36
N THR A 82 -12.38 -1.51 10.69
CA THR A 82 -12.88 -2.40 11.75
C THR A 82 -12.81 -1.72 13.13
N MET A 83 -11.75 -0.97 13.41
CA MET A 83 -11.59 -0.23 14.67
C MET A 83 -12.55 0.96 14.74
N ALA A 84 -12.78 1.66 13.63
CA ALA A 84 -13.75 2.74 13.53
C ALA A 84 -15.18 2.28 13.84
N GLY A 85 -15.52 1.02 13.53
CA GLY A 85 -16.82 0.43 13.90
C GLY A 85 -16.97 0.11 15.40
N LYS A 86 -15.87 0.13 16.16
CA LYS A 86 -15.85 -0.21 17.59
C LYS A 86 -15.58 1.00 18.48
N ASP A 87 -14.87 2.01 17.97
CA ASP A 87 -14.49 3.20 18.70
C ASP A 87 -14.76 4.46 17.87
N GLU A 88 -15.77 5.23 18.28
CA GLU A 88 -16.15 6.49 17.65
C GLU A 88 -15.04 7.55 17.70
N LYS A 89 -14.16 7.53 18.72
CA LYS A 89 -13.02 8.45 18.76
C LYS A 89 -11.99 8.10 17.70
N HIS A 90 -11.75 6.80 17.49
CA HIS A 90 -10.87 6.34 16.42
C HIS A 90 -11.47 6.67 15.05
N LYS A 91 -12.78 6.46 14.87
CA LYS A 91 -13.48 6.88 13.65
C LYS A 91 -13.31 8.37 13.36
N ALA A 92 -13.53 9.23 14.35
CA ALA A 92 -13.33 10.66 14.21
C ALA A 92 -11.86 11.01 13.88
N LEU A 93 -10.89 10.39 14.57
CA LEU A 93 -9.46 10.58 14.29
C LEU A 93 -9.11 10.32 12.81
N ILE A 94 -9.67 9.25 12.23
CA ILE A 94 -9.40 8.86 10.84
C ILE A 94 -10.14 9.76 9.86
N GLU A 95 -11.44 9.99 10.06
CA GLU A 95 -12.26 10.82 9.17
C GLU A 95 -11.79 12.28 9.15
N ASP A 96 -11.48 12.85 10.32
CA ASP A 96 -10.99 14.23 10.43
C ASP A 96 -9.57 14.36 9.89
N GLY A 97 -8.73 13.34 10.10
CA GLY A 97 -7.37 13.30 9.58
C GLY A 97 -7.34 13.26 8.04
N ILE A 98 -8.19 12.45 7.42
CA ILE A 98 -8.32 12.43 5.96
C ILE A 98 -8.92 13.73 5.43
N ALA A 99 -9.89 14.32 6.13
CA ALA A 99 -10.44 15.62 5.74
C ALA A 99 -9.39 16.74 5.78
N ASP A 100 -8.51 16.76 6.78
CA ASP A 100 -7.37 17.70 6.84
C ASP A 100 -6.37 17.43 5.71
N LEU A 101 -6.06 16.15 5.44
CA LEU A 101 -5.18 15.74 4.35
C LEU A 101 -5.70 16.20 2.98
N ASP A 102 -6.98 15.96 2.69
CA ASP A 102 -7.63 16.38 1.45
C ASP A 102 -7.69 17.91 1.34
N LYS A 103 -7.93 18.61 2.46
CA LYS A 103 -7.92 20.07 2.49
C LYS A 103 -6.55 20.66 2.14
N ARG A 104 -5.46 20.07 2.64
CA ARG A 104 -4.08 20.48 2.32
C ARG A 104 -3.75 20.26 0.85
N ALA A 105 -4.25 19.17 0.27
CA ALA A 105 -4.07 18.84 -1.14
C ALA A 105 -4.87 19.75 -2.08
N GLY A 106 -5.93 20.38 -1.60
CA GLY A 106 -6.72 21.34 -2.35
C GLY A 106 -7.73 20.68 -3.31
N ALA A 107 -7.92 21.29 -4.48
CA ALA A 107 -8.93 20.82 -5.43
C ALA A 107 -8.60 19.41 -5.94
N GLY A 108 -9.53 18.47 -5.72
CA GLY A 108 -9.34 17.05 -6.08
C GLY A 108 -8.86 16.17 -4.92
N GLY A 109 -8.56 16.75 -3.75
CA GLY A 109 -8.12 16.01 -2.57
C GLY A 109 -6.76 15.33 -2.76
N TYR A 110 -6.33 14.58 -1.73
CA TYR A 110 -5.01 13.95 -1.68
C TYR A 110 -4.79 12.96 -2.83
N ARG A 111 -5.83 12.19 -3.18
CA ARG A 111 -5.81 11.25 -4.32
C ARG A 111 -5.78 11.96 -5.68
N GLY A 112 -6.18 13.23 -5.75
CA GLY A 112 -6.14 14.04 -6.96
C GLY A 112 -4.75 14.58 -7.31
N LEU A 113 -3.79 14.52 -6.37
CA LEU A 113 -2.41 14.94 -6.60
C LEU A 113 -1.69 13.95 -7.52
N GLY A 114 -1.29 14.44 -8.69
CA GLY A 114 -0.65 13.62 -9.73
C GLY A 114 0.72 13.08 -9.33
N TRP A 115 1.59 13.94 -8.80
CA TRP A 115 2.95 13.54 -8.43
C TRP A 115 3.03 13.00 -7.00
N GLU A 116 3.86 11.97 -6.81
CA GLU A 116 4.11 11.40 -5.49
C GLU A 116 4.82 12.39 -4.56
N ASP A 117 5.77 13.17 -5.08
CA ASP A 117 6.50 14.16 -4.29
C ASP A 117 5.56 15.19 -3.63
N ASP A 118 4.50 15.62 -4.34
CA ASP A 118 3.49 16.54 -3.79
C ASP A 118 2.72 15.89 -2.63
N ARG A 119 2.37 14.61 -2.76
CA ARG A 119 1.71 13.83 -1.72
C ARG A 119 2.61 13.63 -0.50
N VAL A 120 3.86 13.23 -0.74
CA VAL A 120 4.87 13.02 0.30
C VAL A 120 5.19 14.32 1.05
N ALA A 121 5.22 15.46 0.37
CA ALA A 121 5.39 16.76 1.03
C ALA A 121 4.29 17.02 2.07
N ILE A 122 3.02 16.77 1.72
CA ILE A 122 1.91 16.91 2.66
C ILE A 122 2.01 15.88 3.80
N LEU A 123 2.42 14.65 3.52
CA LEU A 123 2.61 13.64 4.56
C LEU A 123 3.68 14.05 5.58
N ARG A 124 4.77 14.68 5.12
CA ARG A 124 5.81 15.23 6.00
C ARG A 124 5.27 16.35 6.88
N ASP A 125 4.42 17.23 6.34
CA ASP A 125 3.80 18.31 7.12
C ASP A 125 2.91 17.80 8.27
N ILE A 126 2.34 16.60 8.13
CA ILE A 126 1.47 15.99 9.14
C ILE A 126 2.14 14.86 9.94
N GLU A 127 3.43 14.60 9.75
CA GLU A 127 4.06 13.37 10.24
C GLU A 127 4.02 13.26 11.77
N THR A 128 4.00 14.38 12.49
CA THR A 128 3.91 14.40 13.96
C THR A 128 2.49 14.36 14.51
N THR A 129 1.47 14.34 13.63
CA THR A 129 0.07 14.34 14.05
C THR A 129 -0.35 12.97 14.61
N PRO A 130 -1.31 12.91 15.55
CA PRO A 130 -1.84 11.65 16.06
C PRO A 130 -2.43 10.76 14.95
N PHE A 131 -3.07 11.38 13.95
CA PHE A 131 -3.63 10.68 12.80
C PHE A 131 -2.55 9.95 12.00
N PHE A 132 -1.51 10.67 11.57
CA PHE A 132 -0.42 10.08 10.80
C PHE A 132 0.28 8.96 11.59
N GLN A 133 0.57 9.19 12.87
CA GLN A 133 1.24 8.20 13.71
C GLN A 133 0.37 6.95 13.94
N ALA A 134 -0.95 7.09 14.09
CA ALA A 134 -1.86 5.96 14.21
C ALA A 134 -1.84 5.09 12.95
N VAL A 135 -1.96 5.69 11.76
CA VAL A 135 -1.94 4.98 10.47
C VAL A 135 -0.57 4.34 10.23
N ARG A 136 0.52 5.12 10.35
CA ARG A 136 1.89 4.64 10.17
C ARG A 136 2.24 3.49 11.12
N GLY A 137 1.86 3.62 12.40
CA GLY A 137 2.15 2.63 13.43
C GLY A 137 1.44 1.31 13.19
N ASP A 138 0.16 1.35 12.82
CA ASP A 138 -0.60 0.15 12.45
C ASP A 138 0.00 -0.54 11.21
N LEU A 139 0.34 0.23 10.17
CA LEU A 139 0.89 -0.29 8.91
C LEU A 139 2.16 -1.13 9.09
N VAL A 140 3.01 -0.84 10.09
CA VAL A 140 4.20 -1.67 10.39
C VAL A 140 3.79 -3.12 10.64
N VAL A 141 2.64 -3.36 11.26
CA VAL A 141 2.16 -4.70 11.55
C VAL A 141 1.20 -5.16 10.45
N SER A 142 0.21 -4.34 10.09
CA SER A 142 -0.87 -4.73 9.19
C SER A 142 -0.41 -4.94 7.74
N LEU A 143 0.62 -4.23 7.28
CA LEU A 143 1.23 -4.49 5.97
C LEU A 143 2.16 -5.71 6.03
N TYR A 144 3.21 -5.66 6.85
CA TYR A 144 4.32 -6.64 6.81
C TYR A 144 3.97 -8.02 7.40
N ASN A 145 2.91 -8.14 8.19
CA ASN A 145 2.48 -9.42 8.77
C ASN A 145 1.52 -10.21 7.85
N GLN A 146 1.47 -9.88 6.55
CA GLN A 146 0.74 -10.67 5.57
C GLN A 146 1.64 -11.77 5.02
N LYS A 147 1.36 -13.04 5.31
CA LYS A 147 2.24 -14.17 4.95
C LYS A 147 2.56 -14.26 3.46
N GLU A 148 1.66 -13.77 2.62
CA GLU A 148 1.79 -13.80 1.16
C GLU A 148 2.90 -12.88 0.64
N ILE A 149 3.25 -11.81 1.35
CA ILE A 149 4.31 -10.88 0.91
C ILE A 149 5.70 -11.26 1.44
N TRP A 150 5.80 -12.19 2.40
CA TRP A 150 7.08 -12.57 3.00
C TRP A 150 8.13 -13.01 1.98
N PRO A 151 7.81 -13.85 0.97
CA PRO A 151 8.79 -14.22 -0.06
C PRO A 151 9.28 -13.04 -0.90
N ILE A 152 8.46 -11.99 -1.07
CA ILE A 152 8.85 -10.77 -1.83
C ILE A 152 9.97 -10.03 -1.08
N PHE A 153 9.95 -10.08 0.25
CA PHE A 153 10.96 -9.46 1.11
C PHE A 153 12.10 -10.41 1.49
N GLY A 154 12.15 -11.63 0.96
CA GLY A 154 13.13 -12.64 1.35
C GLY A 154 12.97 -13.10 2.80
N TYR A 155 11.78 -12.98 3.38
CA TYR A 155 11.50 -13.47 4.73
C TYR A 155 11.01 -14.92 4.68
N GLU A 156 11.78 -15.83 5.30
CA GLU A 156 11.55 -17.29 5.32
C GLU A 156 10.39 -17.74 6.23
N GLY A 157 9.65 -16.78 6.82
CA GLY A 157 8.51 -17.02 7.67
C GLY A 157 8.84 -17.49 9.08
N GLU A 158 7.85 -17.45 9.98
CA GLU A 158 7.99 -17.71 11.42
C GLU A 158 8.99 -18.84 11.80
N SER A 159 9.94 -18.52 12.68
CA SER A 159 11.00 -19.45 13.10
C SER A 159 10.60 -20.36 14.27
N TYR A 160 9.74 -19.87 15.17
CA TYR A 160 9.41 -20.54 16.42
C TYR A 160 8.80 -21.94 16.22
N SER A 161 7.81 -22.06 15.32
CA SER A 161 7.16 -23.33 15.02
C SER A 161 8.03 -24.27 14.16
N LYS A 162 9.20 -23.81 13.72
CA LYS A 162 10.07 -24.46 12.74
C LYS A 162 11.46 -24.79 13.27
N GLY A 163 11.71 -24.60 14.56
CA GLY A 163 12.99 -24.93 15.20
C GLY A 163 14.11 -23.93 14.91
N GLY A 164 13.80 -22.70 14.51
CA GLY A 164 14.79 -21.67 14.18
C GLY A 164 15.11 -21.56 12.68
N TYR A 165 16.11 -20.73 12.37
CA TYR A 165 16.60 -20.49 10.99
C TYR A 165 17.94 -21.17 10.67
N ILE A 166 18.60 -21.81 11.64
CA ILE A 166 19.96 -22.38 11.46
C ILE A 166 20.03 -23.26 10.20
N GLU A 167 19.05 -24.12 9.97
CA GLU A 167 18.98 -25.01 8.79
C GLU A 167 17.92 -24.54 7.76
N ARG A 168 17.49 -23.27 7.84
CA ARG A 168 16.36 -22.70 7.09
C ARG A 168 16.60 -21.23 6.71
N GLY A 169 17.70 -20.98 6.02
CA GLY A 169 17.98 -19.69 5.41
C GLY A 169 18.60 -18.63 6.32
N PHE A 170 19.14 -19.02 7.48
CA PHE A 170 20.03 -18.14 8.25
C PHE A 170 21.22 -17.65 7.40
N ASP A 171 21.75 -18.51 6.53
CA ASP A 171 22.90 -18.23 5.66
C ASP A 171 22.50 -17.89 4.20
N ASP A 172 21.21 -17.74 3.88
CA ASP A 172 20.73 -17.44 2.50
C ASP A 172 20.91 -15.96 2.11
N ILE A 173 21.77 -15.23 2.82
CA ILE A 173 22.05 -13.81 2.57
C ILE A 173 23.15 -13.65 1.53
N THR A 174 22.85 -12.86 0.49
CA THR A 174 23.77 -12.58 -0.63
C THR A 174 24.58 -11.29 -0.47
N TRP A 175 24.47 -10.63 0.69
CA TRP A 175 24.91 -9.24 0.91
C TRP A 175 25.90 -9.05 2.07
N LEU A 176 26.42 -10.15 2.64
CA LEU A 176 27.67 -10.18 3.42
C LEU A 176 28.76 -10.81 2.57
#